data_AF-A0A5N8HKE7-F1
#
_entry.id   AF-A0A5N8HKE7-F1
#
_cell.length_a   1.000
_cell.length_b   1.000
_cell.length_c   1.000
_cell.angle_alpha   90.00
_cell.angle_beta   90.00
_cell.angle_gamma   90.00
#
_symmetry.space_group_name_H-M   'P 1'
#
loop_
_entity.id
_entity.type
_entity.pdbx_description
1 polymer ?
#
loop_
_entity_poly.entity_id
_entity_poly.type
_entity_poly.pdbx_seq_one_letter_code
_entity_poly.pdbx_strand_id
1 'polypeptide(L)' 'MAGRIPRVFINDLLARTDIVDLIDARVKLKKQGKNFHACCPFHNEKTPSFTVNGEKQFYHCFGCGAHGNAIDFLMNYDKL' A
#
# COMPACT_ATOMS: atom_id res chain seq x y z
N MET A 1 0.19 -25.06 -17.52
CA MET A 1 0.60 -23.68 -17.18
C MET A 1 -0.63 -22.99 -16.61
N ALA A 2 -0.59 -22.51 -15.37
CA ALA A 2 -1.73 -21.77 -14.83
C ALA A 2 -1.96 -20.53 -15.71
N GLY A 3 -3.18 -20.38 -16.23
CA GLY A 3 -3.54 -19.23 -17.05
C GLY A 3 -3.32 -17.94 -16.26
N ARG A 4 -2.81 -16.90 -16.90
CA ARG A 4 -2.66 -15.58 -16.28
C ARG A 4 -4.03 -15.12 -15.75
N ILE A 5 -4.08 -14.64 -14.52
CA ILE A 5 -5.31 -14.08 -13.92
C ILE A 5 -5.78 -12.91 -14.81
N PRO A 6 -7.06 -12.85 -15.22
CA PRO A 6 -7.57 -11.77 -16.05
C PRO A 6 -7.39 -10.40 -15.38
N ARG A 7 -6.96 -9.39 -16.15
CA ARG A 7 -6.78 -8.02 -15.63
C ARG A 7 -8.05 -7.42 -15.03
N VAL A 8 -9.20 -7.73 -15.61
CA VAL A 8 -10.50 -7.27 -15.10
C VAL A 8 -10.71 -7.76 -13.67
N PHE A 9 -10.41 -9.04 -13.42
CA PHE A 9 -10.54 -9.60 -12.08
C PHE A 9 -9.59 -8.94 -11.08
N ILE A 10 -8.35 -8.64 -11.48
CA ILE A 10 -7.38 -7.92 -10.63
C ILE A 10 -7.91 -6.53 -10.27
N ASN A 11 -8.48 -5.81 -11.23
CA ASN A 11 -9.06 -4.49 -10.99
C ASN A 11 -10.29 -4.56 -10.07
N ASP A 12 -11.17 -5.55 -10.27
CA ASP A 12 -12.34 -5.77 -9.42
C ASP A 12 -11.94 -6.10 -7.98
N LEU A 13 -10.87 -6.89 -7.81
CA LEU A 13 -10.32 -7.20 -6.50
C LEU A 13 -9.77 -5.93 -5.81
N LEU A 14 -9.01 -5.12 -6.54
CA LEU A 14 -8.50 -3.85 -6.03
C LEU A 14 -9.64 -2.90 -5.64
N ALA A 15 -10.70 -2.82 -6.44
CA ALA A 15 -11.86 -1.98 -6.16
C ALA A 15 -12.63 -2.37 -4.88
N ARG A 16 -12.49 -3.62 -4.42
CA ARG A 16 -13.15 -4.14 -3.21
C ARG A 16 -12.22 -4.19 -1.99
N THR A 17 -10.97 -3.79 -2.17
CA THR A 17 -9.95 -3.81 -1.11
C THR A 17 -9.72 -2.38 -0.64
N ASP A 18 -9.82 -2.13 0.67
CA ASP A 18 -9.35 -0.87 1.23
C ASP A 18 -7.85 -0.98 1.56
N ILE A 19 -7.05 -0.18 0.87
CA ILE A 19 -5.61 -0.11 1.08
C ILE A 19 -5.24 0.33 2.50
N VAL A 20 -6.07 1.17 3.15
CA VAL A 20 -5.80 1.64 4.51
C VAL A 20 -5.88 0.49 5.50
N ASP A 21 -6.96 -0.29 5.44
CA ASP A 21 -7.16 -1.44 6.32
C ASP A 21 -6.10 -2.52 6.09
N LEU A 22 -5.76 -2.79 4.83
CA LEU A 22 -4.75 -3.78 4.44
C LEU A 22 -3.36 -3.42 5.00
N ILE A 23 -2.99 -2.14 4.90
CA ILE A 23 -1.69 -1.67 5.39
C ILE A 23 -1.68 -1.53 6.91
N ASP A 24 -2.74 -1.01 7.55
CA ASP A 24 -2.78 -0.83 9.01
C ASP A 24 -2.66 -2.17 9.78
N ALA A 25 -3.11 -3.26 9.16
CA ALA A 25 -2.92 -4.60 9.68
C ALA A 25 -1.44 -5.02 9.80
N ARG A 26 -0.53 -4.41 9.02
CA ARG A 26 0.91 -4.74 8.95
C ARG A 26 1.81 -3.63 9.50
N VAL A 27 1.46 -2.38 9.23
CA VAL A 27 2.20 -1.18 9.60
C VAL A 27 1.23 -0.20 10.22
N LYS A 28 1.42 0.14 11.49
CA LYS A 28 0.47 1.03 12.18
C LYS A 28 0.46 2.43 11.57
N LEU A 29 -0.70 2.78 11.04
CA LEU A 29 -0.97 4.03 10.36
C LEU A 29 -1.54 5.05 11.33
N LYS A 30 -1.05 6.28 11.24
CA LYS A 30 -1.62 7.44 11.95
C LYS A 30 -2.34 8.34 10.97
N LYS A 31 -3.63 8.60 11.20
CA LYS A 31 -4.42 9.52 10.38
C LYS A 31 -3.93 10.96 10.55
N GLN A 32 -3.73 11.67 9.44
CA GLN A 32 -3.41 13.10 9.41
C GLN A 32 -4.14 13.75 8.23
N GLY A 33 -5.19 14.52 8.54
CA GLY A 33 -6.07 15.10 7.52
C GLY A 33 -6.77 14.00 6.70
N LYS A 34 -6.59 14.03 5.38
CA LYS A 34 -7.16 13.05 4.44
C LYS A 34 -6.30 11.80 4.24
N ASN A 35 -5.04 11.84 4.67
CA ASN A 35 -4.08 10.76 4.45
C ASN A 35 -3.74 10.06 5.77
N PHE A 36 -3.02 8.96 5.65
CA PHE A 36 -2.46 8.21 6.74
C PHE A 36 -0.94 8.15 6.59
N HIS A 37 -0.23 8.17 7.72
CA HIS A 37 1.23 8.25 7.72
C HIS A 37 1.85 7.20 8.64
N ALA A 38 3.03 6.72 8.27
CA ALA A 38 3.86 5.83 9.08
C ALA A 38 5.35 5.97 8.69
N CYS A 39 6.23 5.31 9.45
CA CYS A 39 7.57 5.00 8.96
C CYS A 39 7.48 3.93 7.86
N CYS A 40 8.28 4.08 6.84
CA CYS A 40 8.28 3.21 5.68
C CYS A 40 8.76 1.80 6.06
N PRO A 41 8.02 0.76 5.66
CA PRO A 41 8.46 -0.61 5.89
C PRO A 41 9.55 -1.07 4.90
N PHE A 42 9.79 -0.30 3.82
CA PHE A 42 10.68 -0.70 2.72
C PHE A 42 12.11 -0.16 2.87
N HIS A 43 12.34 0.78 3.79
CA HIS A 43 13.68 1.27 4.10
C HIS A 43 13.76 1.72 5.55
N ASN A 44 14.96 1.77 6.11
CA ASN A 44 15.15 2.13 7.51
C ASN A 44 15.17 3.65 7.70
N GLU A 45 14.19 4.20 8.39
CA GLU A 45 14.08 5.63 8.69
C GLU A 45 13.56 5.89 10.11
N LYS A 46 13.81 7.11 10.63
CA LYS A 46 13.32 7.55 11.96
C LYS A 46 12.14 8.50 11.88
N THR A 47 11.92 9.13 10.73
CA THR A 47 10.85 10.09 10.48
C THR A 47 9.84 9.49 9.52
N PRO A 48 8.53 9.67 9.72
CA PRO A 48 7.53 9.07 8.85
C PRO A 48 7.57 9.70 7.45
N SER A 49 7.94 8.92 6.42
CA SER A 49 7.83 9.34 5.01
C SER A 49 6.82 8.53 4.21
N PHE A 50 6.23 7.50 4.81
CA PHE A 50 5.22 6.65 4.17
C PHE A 50 3.83 7.26 4.32
N THR A 51 3.15 7.46 3.19
CA THR A 51 1.82 8.05 3.13
C THR A 51 0.86 7.13 2.40
N VAL A 52 -0.34 6.93 2.94
CA VAL A 52 -1.44 6.16 2.33
C VAL A 52 -2.63 7.10 2.13
N ASN A 53 -3.19 7.10 0.93
CA ASN A 53 -4.39 7.85 0.61
C ASN A 53 -5.55 6.87 0.39
N GLY A 54 -6.50 6.84 1.33
CA GLY A 54 -7.67 5.95 1.25
C GLY A 54 -8.72 6.38 0.22
N GLU A 55 -8.75 7.64 -0.21
CA GLU A 55 -9.71 8.08 -1.24
C GLU A 55 -9.26 7.64 -2.64
N LYS A 56 -7.95 7.77 -2.91
CA LYS A 56 -7.30 7.43 -4.18
C LYS A 56 -6.73 6.01 -4.21
N GLN A 57 -6.83 5.29 -3.09
CA GLN A 57 -6.43 3.88 -2.94
C GLN A 57 -4.98 3.57 -3.37
N PHE A 58 -4.02 4.39 -2.92
CA PHE A 58 -2.58 4.19 -3.19
C PHE A 58 -1.70 4.56 -1.99
N TYR A 59 -0.46 4.06 -1.99
CA TYR A 59 0.59 4.49 -1.06
C TYR A 59 1.76 5.14 -1.81
N HIS A 60 2.49 5.99 -1.10
CA HIS A 60 3.75 6.56 -1.57
C HIS A 60 4.67 6.85 -0.39
N CYS A 61 5.94 6.45 -0.52
CA CYS A 61 7.01 6.80 0.39
C CYS A 61 7.87 7.91 -0.21
N PHE A 62 7.89 9.07 0.44
CA PHE A 62 8.70 10.21 -0.01
C PHE A 62 10.20 10.05 0.28
N GLY A 63 10.61 9.10 1.13
CA GLY A 63 12.02 8.82 1.41
C GLY A 63 12.70 7.91 0.39
N CYS A 64 12.03 6.83 -0.03
CA CYS A 64 12.61 5.82 -0.94
C CYS A 64 11.91 5.70 -2.31
N GLY A 65 10.80 6.40 -2.53
CA GLY A 65 10.05 6.35 -3.79
C GLY A 65 9.15 5.12 -3.98
N ALA A 66 9.09 4.22 -2.99
CA ALA A 66 8.16 3.09 -3.02
C ALA A 66 6.73 3.59 -3.14
N HIS A 67 5.98 3.08 -4.10
CA HIS A 67 4.60 3.47 -4.38
C HIS A 67 3.83 2.32 -5.01
N GLY A 68 2.51 2.38 -4.94
CA GLY A 68 1.66 1.37 -5.56
C GLY A 68 0.28 1.27 -4.94
N ASN A 69 -0.46 0.26 -5.38
CA ASN A 69 -1.76 -0.12 -4.85
C ASN A 69 -1.61 -1.20 -3.74
N ALA A 70 -2.74 -1.75 -3.30
CA ALA A 70 -2.80 -2.77 -2.25
C ALA A 70 -2.02 -4.04 -2.61
N ILE A 71 -2.07 -4.48 -3.87
CA ILE A 71 -1.34 -5.67 -4.33
C ILE A 71 0.15 -5.38 -4.40
N ASP A 72 0.55 -4.25 -4.98
CA ASP A 72 1.96 -3.84 -5.05
C ASP A 72 2.59 -3.78 -3.65
N PHE A 73 1.84 -3.27 -2.67
CA PHE A 73 2.28 -3.25 -1.29
C PHE A 73 2.56 -4.67 -0.78
N LEU A 74 1.61 -5.59 -0.93
CA LEU A 74 1.77 -6.98 -0.48
C LEU A 74 2.94 -7.68 -1.16
N MET A 75 3.09 -7.53 -2.47
CA MET A 75 4.20 -8.14 -3.21
C MET A 75 5.55 -7.67 -2.67
N ASN A 76 5.71 -6.36 -2.46
CA ASN A 76 6.96 -5.81 -1.94
C ASN A 76 7.17 -6.11 -0.44
N TYR A 77 6.10 -6.11 0.36
CA TYR A 77 6.18 -6.27 1.81
C TYR A 77 6.40 -7.73 2.22
N ASP A 78 5.62 -8.64 1.64
CA ASP A 78 5.71 -10.09 1.92
C ASP A 78 6.83 -10.77 1.09
N LYS A 79 7.52 -10.01 0.21
CA LYS A 79 8.58 -10.49 -0.69
C LYS A 79 8.12 -11.63 -1.61
N LEU A 80 6.95 -11.44 -2.23
CA LEU A 80 6.33 -12.40 -3.16
C LEU A 80 6.78 -12.19 -4.61
#